data_AF-A0A1H3QW31-F1
#
_entry.id   AF-A0A1H3QW31-F1
#
_cell.length_a   1.000
_cell.length_b   1.000
_cell.length_c   1.000
_cell.angle_alpha   90.00
_cell.angle_beta   90.00
_cell.angle_gamma   90.00
#
_symmetry.space_group_name_H-M   'P 1'
#
loop_
_entity.id
_entity.type
_entity.pdbx_description
1 polymer ?
#
loop_
_entity_poly.entity_id
_entity_poly.type
_entity_poly.pdbx_seq_one_letter_code
_entity_poly.pdbx_strand_id
1 'polypeptide(L)'
;MNPRRILAALADLAPAGGERVLDVGRGGQPIVWLREPERAPRNRTTDRLAALDELHRHERILRRGWAWVVGGTEIDGTRRQVRLPLLAEPVRLERGLRGYRIVPAGDLELTPLVTDRETAAALEAAPGLGGAAWLGATGSAAWISTAAAAAGLTPARVTAVDGPLPKTPDGELVGYAVAALFVVRDVSATGLRDTLLTWAGREGLADTALARVYGGSAGLDRPPSREAVLSPLPLSDAQREVVHRVRHEPVVAVSGPPGNGKSHAVRHTSTRSGRPRCWPAPGRRSWSATRSSCGSSPSSPTWTWR
;
A
#
# COMPACT_ATOMS: atom_id res chain seq x y z
N MET A 1 0.93 -0.26 -31.56
CA MET A 1 0.88 0.87 -30.60
C MET A 1 2.02 0.69 -29.58
N ASN A 2 2.72 1.76 -29.16
CA ASN A 2 3.89 1.61 -28.27
C ASN A 2 3.42 1.62 -26.79
N PRO A 3 3.69 0.57 -25.98
CA PRO A 3 3.27 0.51 -24.57
C PRO A 3 3.81 1.66 -23.73
N ARG A 4 5.00 2.19 -24.06
CA ARG A 4 5.55 3.39 -23.41
C ARG A 4 4.65 4.60 -23.63
N ARG A 5 4.14 4.79 -24.85
CA ARG A 5 3.23 5.89 -25.20
C ARG A 5 1.87 5.75 -24.50
N ILE A 6 1.36 4.54 -24.36
CA ILE A 6 0.09 4.28 -23.65
C ILE A 6 0.24 4.62 -22.17
N LEU A 7 1.31 4.14 -21.52
CA LEU A 7 1.55 4.43 -20.11
C LEU A 7 1.80 5.91 -19.86
N ALA A 8 2.53 6.60 -20.75
CA ALA A 8 2.74 8.05 -20.67
C ALA A 8 1.42 8.82 -20.82
N ALA A 9 0.59 8.46 -21.82
CA ALA A 9 -0.72 9.09 -22.00
C ALA A 9 -1.67 8.84 -20.82
N LEU A 10 -1.64 7.65 -20.22
CA LEU A 10 -2.37 7.37 -18.99
C LEU A 10 -1.83 8.17 -17.78
N ALA A 11 -0.53 8.45 -17.75
CA ALA A 11 0.07 9.33 -16.74
C ALA A 11 -0.39 10.78 -16.90
N ASP A 12 -0.58 11.26 -18.13
CA ASP A 12 -1.10 12.61 -18.40
C ASP A 12 -2.59 12.74 -18.06
N LEU A 13 -3.33 11.64 -18.14
CA LEU A 13 -4.74 11.54 -17.72
C LEU A 13 -4.90 11.19 -16.23
N ALA A 14 -3.81 10.86 -15.53
CA ALA A 14 -3.87 10.57 -14.11
C ALA A 14 -4.25 11.85 -13.36
N PRO A 15 -5.10 11.76 -12.32
CA PRO A 15 -5.53 12.93 -11.57
C PRO A 15 -4.32 13.73 -11.08
N ALA A 16 -4.34 15.04 -11.32
CA ALA A 16 -3.21 15.95 -11.09
C ALA A 16 -2.78 16.04 -9.61
N GLY A 17 -3.61 15.56 -8.69
CA GLY A 17 -3.22 15.30 -7.31
C GLY A 17 -3.04 13.80 -7.11
N GLY A 18 -1.88 13.39 -6.57
CA GLY A 18 -1.77 12.07 -5.94
C GLY A 18 -2.96 11.86 -5.00
N GLU A 19 -3.46 10.62 -4.90
CA GLU A 19 -4.64 10.32 -4.08
C GLU A 19 -4.44 10.90 -2.67
N ARG A 20 -5.17 11.97 -2.34
CA ARG A 20 -5.12 12.57 -1.01
C ARG A 20 -5.66 11.55 -0.03
N VAL A 21 -4.77 10.92 0.74
CA VAL A 21 -5.16 9.99 1.80
C VAL A 21 -5.68 10.80 2.98
N LEU A 22 -6.97 11.07 2.97
CA LEU A 22 -7.66 11.81 4.05
C LEU A 22 -8.08 10.90 5.19
N ASP A 23 -8.04 9.59 4.97
CA ASP A 23 -8.50 8.59 5.91
C ASP A 23 -7.51 7.42 5.96
N VAL A 24 -6.63 7.46 6.96
CA VAL A 24 -5.62 6.40 7.17
C VAL A 24 -6.25 5.09 7.71
N GLY A 25 -7.51 5.13 8.16
CA GLY A 25 -8.28 3.96 8.57
C GLY A 25 -9.08 3.31 7.42
N ARG A 26 -9.00 3.88 6.20
CA ARG A 26 -9.71 3.35 5.03
C ARG A 26 -9.26 1.92 4.73
N GLY A 27 -10.18 1.08 4.24
CA GLY A 27 -9.89 -0.32 3.96
C GLY A 27 -9.74 -1.20 5.20
N GLY A 28 -10.21 -0.74 6.37
CA GLY A 28 -10.20 -1.51 7.62
C GLY A 28 -8.85 -1.53 8.32
N GLN A 29 -7.98 -0.56 8.04
CA GLN A 29 -6.75 -0.38 8.81
C GLN A 29 -7.11 0.06 10.24
N PRO A 30 -6.58 -0.63 11.26
CA PRO A 30 -6.88 -0.26 12.64
C PRO A 30 -6.16 1.03 13.02
N ILE A 31 -6.87 1.90 13.74
CA ILE A 31 -6.31 3.03 14.47
C ILE A 31 -6.42 2.72 15.96
N VAL A 32 -5.31 2.78 16.68
CA VAL A 32 -5.27 2.57 18.13
C VAL A 32 -5.01 3.91 18.81
N TRP A 33 -6.07 4.52 19.33
CA TRP A 33 -5.99 5.76 20.09
C TRP A 33 -5.28 5.54 21.43
N LEU A 34 -4.32 6.41 21.76
CA LEU A 34 -3.42 6.25 22.88
C LEU A 34 -3.81 7.21 24.01
N ARG A 35 -3.88 6.67 25.24
CA ARG A 35 -3.98 7.49 26.45
C ARG A 35 -2.64 8.13 26.81
N GLU A 36 -1.58 7.38 26.66
CA GLU A 36 -0.20 7.83 26.84
C GLU A 36 0.51 7.73 25.48
N PRO A 37 1.02 8.83 24.89
CA PRO A 37 1.58 8.80 23.54
C PRO A 37 2.75 7.82 23.33
N GLU A 38 3.43 7.43 24.39
CA GLU A 38 4.59 6.52 24.36
C GLU A 38 4.25 5.06 24.71
N ARG A 39 2.99 4.76 25.02
CA ARG A 39 2.58 3.42 25.44
C ARG A 39 1.32 2.96 24.73
N ALA A 40 1.35 1.72 24.26
CA ALA A 40 0.17 1.05 23.73
C ALA A 40 -0.27 -0.10 24.65
N PRO A 41 -1.60 -0.24 24.90
CA PRO A 41 -2.12 -1.33 25.70
C PRO A 41 -1.92 -2.67 24.98
N ARG A 42 -1.74 -3.74 25.75
CA ARG A 42 -1.74 -5.09 25.19
C ARG A 42 -3.16 -5.53 24.88
N ASN A 43 -3.48 -5.67 23.60
CA ASN A 43 -4.73 -6.23 23.12
C ASN A 43 -4.54 -6.80 21.71
N ARG A 44 -5.54 -7.51 21.20
CA ARG A 44 -5.49 -8.18 19.89
C ARG A 44 -5.15 -7.23 18.73
N THR A 45 -5.61 -5.98 18.78
CA THR A 45 -5.36 -4.98 17.73
C THR A 45 -3.92 -4.50 17.78
N THR A 46 -3.41 -4.13 18.95
CA THR A 46 -2.00 -3.73 19.14
C THR A 46 -1.05 -4.90 18.83
N ASP A 47 -1.37 -6.12 19.24
CA ASP A 47 -0.59 -7.32 18.94
C ASP A 47 -0.50 -7.57 17.43
N ARG A 48 -1.59 -7.32 16.69
CA ARG A 48 -1.60 -7.39 15.24
C ARG A 48 -0.72 -6.31 14.61
N LEU A 49 -0.74 -5.09 15.14
CA LEU A 49 0.14 -4.01 14.68
C LEU A 49 1.61 -4.34 14.91
N ALA A 50 1.96 -4.84 16.09
CA ALA A 50 3.32 -5.28 16.41
C ALA A 50 3.79 -6.40 15.46
N ALA A 51 2.94 -7.38 15.17
CA ALA A 51 3.25 -8.44 14.22
C ALA A 51 3.42 -7.94 12.78
N LEU A 52 2.63 -6.94 12.36
CA LEU A 52 2.76 -6.32 11.03
C LEU A 52 4.06 -5.53 10.91
N ASP A 53 4.44 -4.78 11.94
CA ASP A 53 5.68 -4.02 12.00
C ASP A 53 6.90 -4.94 11.91
N GLU A 54 6.92 -6.04 12.66
CA GLU A 54 8.02 -7.02 12.59
C GLU A 54 8.12 -7.67 11.19
N LEU A 55 6.98 -7.96 10.56
CA LEU A 55 6.96 -8.57 9.23
C LEU A 55 7.45 -7.63 8.11
N HIS A 56 7.31 -6.32 8.30
CA HIS A 56 7.70 -5.30 7.32
C HIS A 56 8.72 -4.32 7.92
N ARG A 57 9.66 -4.86 8.71
CA ARG A 57 10.61 -4.07 9.51
C ARG A 57 11.45 -3.08 8.71
N HIS A 58 11.65 -3.32 7.41
CA HIS A 58 12.40 -2.39 6.55
C HIS A 58 11.52 -1.28 5.95
N GLU A 59 10.21 -1.51 5.84
CA GLU A 59 9.28 -0.59 5.20
C GLU A 59 8.77 0.50 6.16
N ARG A 60 8.98 0.34 7.48
CA ARG A 60 8.61 1.34 8.51
C ARG A 60 7.13 1.76 8.42
N ILE A 61 6.27 0.77 8.16
CA ILE A 61 4.84 1.00 7.88
C ILE A 61 4.03 1.43 9.11
N LEU A 62 4.50 1.12 10.32
CA LEU A 62 3.84 1.49 11.56
C LEU A 62 4.21 2.93 11.93
N ARG A 63 3.20 3.76 12.12
CA ARG A 63 3.37 5.18 12.48
C ARG A 63 2.61 5.53 13.74
N ARG A 64 3.18 6.46 14.50
CA ARG A 64 2.50 7.22 15.55
C ARG A 64 2.08 8.56 14.96
N GLY A 65 0.81 8.90 15.08
CA GLY A 65 0.26 10.16 14.62
C GLY A 65 -0.27 11.00 15.78
N TRP A 66 -0.17 12.31 15.67
CA TRP A 66 -0.69 13.28 16.63
C TRP A 66 -1.58 14.30 15.95
N ALA A 67 -2.33 15.05 16.76
CA ALA A 67 -3.11 16.20 16.31
C ALA A 67 -4.02 15.80 15.14
N TRP A 68 -5.03 14.99 15.43
CA TRP A 68 -5.84 14.32 14.41
C TRP A 68 -7.00 15.18 13.96
N VAL A 69 -7.23 15.30 12.66
CA VAL A 69 -8.50 15.81 12.12
C VAL A 69 -9.40 14.63 11.83
N VAL A 70 -10.59 14.62 12.45
CA VAL A 70 -11.54 13.50 12.34
C VAL A 70 -12.96 14.03 12.13
N GLY A 71 -13.67 13.43 11.18
CA GLY A 71 -15.06 13.78 10.89
C GLY A 71 -15.45 13.51 9.44
N GLY A 72 -16.68 13.86 9.08
CA GLY A 72 -17.14 13.88 7.70
C GLY A 72 -17.23 15.30 7.15
N THR A 73 -16.80 15.49 5.90
CA THR A 73 -16.95 16.77 5.18
C THR A 73 -17.13 16.55 3.69
N GLU A 74 -17.57 17.56 2.96
CA GLU A 74 -17.61 17.54 1.50
C GLU A 74 -16.29 18.03 0.92
N ILE A 75 -15.68 17.21 0.07
CA ILE A 75 -14.45 17.52 -0.65
C ILE A 75 -14.68 17.15 -2.10
N ASP A 76 -14.48 18.12 -3.00
CA ASP A 76 -14.75 17.99 -4.44
C ASP A 76 -16.19 17.52 -4.71
N GLY A 77 -17.17 18.07 -3.97
CA GLY A 77 -18.59 17.74 -4.10
C GLY A 77 -18.98 16.32 -3.64
N THR A 78 -18.05 15.58 -3.01
CA THR A 78 -18.31 14.24 -2.47
C THR A 78 -18.12 14.24 -0.96
N ARG A 79 -19.06 13.62 -0.23
CA ARG A 79 -18.89 13.41 1.21
C ARG A 79 -17.76 12.41 1.46
N ARG A 80 -16.73 12.83 2.18
CA ARG A 80 -15.57 12.02 2.55
C ARG A 80 -15.43 11.97 4.06
N GLN A 81 -15.06 10.79 4.55
CA GLN A 81 -14.59 10.61 5.91
C GLN A 81 -13.13 11.05 5.99
N VAL A 82 -12.78 11.73 7.06
CA VAL A 82 -11.44 12.22 7.37
C VAL A 82 -11.02 11.60 8.69
N ARG A 83 -9.85 10.96 8.68
CA ARG A 83 -9.13 10.43 9.84
C ARG A 83 -7.64 10.60 9.54
N LEU A 84 -7.17 11.83 9.74
CA LEU A 84 -5.85 12.26 9.30
C LEU A 84 -5.03 12.78 10.48
N PRO A 85 -3.84 12.23 10.75
CA PRO A 85 -2.89 12.87 11.65
C PRO A 85 -2.23 14.07 10.97
N LEU A 86 -2.09 15.19 11.69
CA LEU A 86 -1.36 16.36 11.18
C LEU A 86 0.15 16.20 11.33
N LEU A 87 0.59 15.41 12.31
CA LEU A 87 1.98 14.97 12.48
C LEU A 87 2.03 13.46 12.56
N ALA A 88 3.04 12.86 11.96
CA ALA A 88 3.29 11.45 12.13
C ALA A 88 4.78 11.13 12.11
N GLU A 89 5.20 10.11 12.85
CA GLU A 89 6.55 9.58 12.79
C GLU A 89 6.49 8.06 12.62
N PRO A 90 7.49 7.44 11.97
CA PRO A 90 7.67 6.00 12.01
C PRO A 90 8.04 5.53 13.42
N VAL A 91 7.46 4.42 13.87
CA VAL A 91 7.73 3.87 15.22
C VAL A 91 7.96 2.36 15.21
N ARG A 92 8.44 1.84 16.34
CA ARG A 92 8.52 0.42 16.70
C ARG A 92 7.77 0.16 17.99
N LEU A 93 7.30 -1.08 18.14
CA LEU A 93 6.68 -1.55 19.38
C LEU A 93 7.61 -2.52 20.10
N GLU A 94 8.18 -2.08 21.22
CA GLU A 94 8.96 -2.93 22.11
C GLU A 94 8.04 -3.55 23.17
N ARG A 95 8.11 -4.87 23.34
CA ARG A 95 7.32 -5.56 24.37
C ARG A 95 7.80 -5.16 25.76
N GLY A 96 6.86 -4.71 26.58
CA GLY A 96 7.04 -4.50 28.01
C GLY A 96 6.13 -5.41 28.85
N LEU A 97 6.23 -5.29 30.18
CA LEU A 97 5.46 -6.11 31.12
C LEU A 97 3.93 -5.93 31.00
N ARG A 98 3.46 -4.70 30.74
CA ARG A 98 2.02 -4.35 30.71
C ARG A 98 1.48 -3.92 29.34
N GLY A 99 2.27 -4.09 28.28
CA GLY A 99 1.93 -3.50 26.98
C GLY A 99 3.14 -3.38 26.06
N TYR A 100 3.08 -2.39 25.20
CA TYR A 100 4.19 -2.02 24.33
C TYR A 100 4.69 -0.62 24.67
N ARG A 101 6.01 -0.45 24.69
CA ARG A 101 6.63 0.85 24.59
C ARG A 101 6.71 1.21 23.11
N ILE A 102 6.32 2.43 22.78
CA ILE A 102 6.40 2.98 21.43
C ILE A 102 7.74 3.71 21.33
N VAL A 103 8.59 3.29 20.40
CA VAL A 103 9.93 3.84 20.20
C VAL A 103 10.01 4.50 18.83
N PRO A 104 10.45 5.76 18.71
CA PRO A 104 10.68 6.40 17.42
C PRO A 104 11.64 5.60 16.54
N ALA A 105 11.34 5.53 15.25
CA ALA A 105 12.08 4.76 14.25
C ALA A 105 12.40 5.58 12.99
N GLY A 106 12.16 6.88 13.06
CA GLY A 106 12.37 7.86 12.01
C GLY A 106 11.99 9.24 12.53
N ASP A 107 12.04 10.22 11.64
CA ASP A 107 11.76 11.60 11.99
C ASP A 107 10.26 11.88 12.09
N LEU A 108 9.94 12.93 12.83
CA LEU A 108 8.60 13.48 12.92
C LEU A 108 8.31 14.29 11.65
N GLU A 109 7.25 13.92 10.95
CA GLU A 109 6.87 14.51 9.66
C GLU A 109 5.52 15.23 9.78
N LEU A 110 5.46 16.47 9.28
CA LEU A 110 4.20 17.16 9.04
C LEU A 110 3.44 16.49 7.88
N THR A 111 2.11 16.50 7.94
CA THR A 111 1.29 15.97 6.85
C THR A 111 1.65 16.63 5.50
N PRO A 112 1.85 15.86 4.43
CA PRO A 112 2.22 16.41 3.12
C PRO A 112 1.11 17.23 2.46
N LEU A 113 -0.08 17.30 3.07
CA LEU A 113 -1.16 18.18 2.62
C LEU A 113 -0.86 19.65 2.91
N VAL A 114 0.02 19.96 3.87
CA VAL A 114 0.56 21.31 4.05
C VAL A 114 1.63 21.54 2.97
N THR A 115 1.23 22.24 1.91
CA THR A 115 2.10 22.45 0.74
C THR A 115 2.87 23.77 0.77
N ASP A 116 2.40 24.74 1.55
CA ASP A 116 3.10 26.01 1.74
C ASP A 116 4.33 25.83 2.64
N ARG A 117 5.50 26.12 2.08
CA ARG A 117 6.79 25.85 2.74
C ARG A 117 7.04 26.74 3.95
N GLU A 118 6.62 28.00 3.88
CA GLU A 118 6.81 28.96 4.98
C GLU A 118 5.92 28.58 6.18
N THR A 119 4.65 28.27 5.91
CA THR A 119 3.72 27.76 6.92
C THR A 119 4.21 26.44 7.52
N ALA A 120 4.70 25.50 6.70
CA ALA A 120 5.26 24.25 7.18
C ALA A 120 6.43 24.48 8.15
N ALA A 121 7.40 25.32 7.77
CA ALA A 121 8.55 25.64 8.62
C ALA A 121 8.13 26.30 9.95
N ALA A 122 7.14 27.20 9.92
CA ALA A 122 6.60 27.82 11.12
C ALA A 122 5.91 26.81 12.05
N LEU A 123 5.15 25.86 11.49
CA LEU A 123 4.49 24.80 12.24
C LEU A 123 5.50 23.82 12.86
N GLU A 124 6.55 23.46 12.14
CA GLU A 124 7.63 22.57 12.60
C GLU A 124 8.48 23.19 13.71
N ALA A 125 8.57 24.53 13.76
CA ALA A 125 9.32 25.25 14.80
C ALA A 125 8.63 25.29 16.17
N ALA A 126 7.42 24.74 16.32
CA ALA A 126 6.67 24.81 17.57
C ALA A 126 7.38 24.03 18.71
N PRO A 127 7.58 24.63 19.89
CA PRO A 127 8.27 23.98 20.99
C PRO A 127 7.59 22.69 21.48
N GLY A 128 8.38 21.62 21.63
CA GLY A 128 7.92 20.36 22.21
C GLY A 128 7.12 19.45 21.27
N LEU A 129 7.01 19.80 19.99
CA LEU A 129 6.27 19.05 18.96
C LEU A 129 6.52 17.53 19.05
N GLY A 130 5.45 16.74 18.97
CA GLY A 130 5.51 15.26 19.06
C GLY A 130 5.79 14.68 20.45
N GLY A 131 6.12 15.52 21.44
CA GLY A 131 6.28 15.09 22.83
C GLY A 131 4.95 14.79 23.54
N ALA A 132 4.99 13.98 24.60
CA ALA A 132 3.79 13.62 25.36
C ALA A 132 3.07 14.83 25.99
N ALA A 133 3.84 15.84 26.45
CA ALA A 133 3.30 17.05 27.07
C ALA A 133 2.72 18.04 26.04
N TRP A 134 3.11 17.94 24.77
CA TRP A 134 2.70 18.91 23.75
C TRP A 134 1.20 18.90 23.52
N LEU A 135 0.54 17.74 23.48
CA LEU A 135 -0.90 17.67 23.26
C LEU A 135 -1.74 18.44 24.30
N GLY A 136 -1.22 18.60 25.53
CA GLY A 136 -1.87 19.35 26.60
C GLY A 136 -1.43 20.81 26.74
N ALA A 137 -0.48 21.29 25.93
CA ALA A 137 0.04 22.65 26.03
C ALA A 137 -0.97 23.69 25.50
N THR A 138 -0.96 24.89 26.10
CA THR A 138 -1.91 25.98 25.77
C THR A 138 -1.93 26.37 24.28
N GLY A 139 -0.79 26.25 23.58
CA GLY A 139 -0.67 26.57 22.16
C GLY A 139 -1.17 25.51 21.19
N SER A 140 -1.45 24.29 21.67
CA SER A 140 -1.67 23.14 20.79
C SER A 140 -2.99 23.21 20.02
N ALA A 141 -4.03 23.80 20.62
CA ALA A 141 -5.30 24.00 19.91
C ALA A 141 -5.14 24.96 18.72
N ALA A 142 -4.44 26.08 18.90
CA ALA A 142 -4.16 27.04 17.85
C ALA A 142 -3.26 26.43 16.75
N TRP A 143 -2.25 25.66 17.16
CA TRP A 143 -1.40 24.92 16.23
C TRP A 143 -2.22 23.93 15.38
N ILE A 144 -3.10 23.13 15.99
CA ILE A 144 -3.96 22.15 15.29
C ILE A 144 -4.86 22.84 14.27
N SER A 145 -5.53 23.93 14.65
CA SER A 145 -6.38 24.70 13.74
C SER A 145 -5.58 25.25 12.55
N THR A 146 -4.37 25.77 12.80
CA THR A 146 -3.51 26.35 11.75
C THR A 146 -2.99 25.28 10.80
N ALA A 147 -2.47 24.17 11.33
CA ALA A 147 -1.97 23.05 10.53
C ALA A 147 -3.09 22.38 9.72
N ALA A 148 -4.29 22.22 10.30
CA ALA A 148 -5.45 21.71 9.58
C ALA A 148 -5.85 22.64 8.43
N ALA A 149 -5.97 23.95 8.70
CA ALA A 149 -6.33 24.92 7.67
C ALA A 149 -5.31 24.94 6.52
N ALA A 150 -4.01 24.88 6.84
CA ALA A 150 -2.94 24.79 5.86
C ALA A 150 -2.98 23.48 5.04
N ALA A 151 -3.53 22.40 5.62
CA ALA A 151 -3.81 21.14 4.92
C ALA A 151 -5.14 21.16 4.13
N GLY A 152 -5.84 22.30 4.08
CA GLY A 152 -7.15 22.45 3.41
C GLY A 152 -8.32 21.86 4.20
N LEU A 153 -8.17 21.66 5.51
CA LEU A 153 -9.18 21.10 6.40
C LEU A 153 -9.54 22.10 7.49
N THR A 154 -10.80 22.52 7.58
CA THR A 154 -11.23 23.52 8.56
C THR A 154 -12.05 22.86 9.66
N PRO A 155 -11.44 22.41 10.78
CA PRO A 155 -12.19 21.86 11.89
C PRO A 155 -13.08 22.93 12.53
N ALA A 156 -14.32 22.58 12.84
CA ALA A 156 -15.27 23.46 13.52
C ALA A 156 -14.83 23.80 14.95
N ARG A 157 -14.11 22.88 15.59
CA ARG A 157 -13.50 23.05 16.91
C ARG A 157 -12.29 22.13 17.09
N VAL A 158 -11.49 22.44 18.10
CA VAL A 158 -10.41 21.57 18.59
C VAL A 158 -10.74 21.09 20.00
N THR A 159 -10.47 19.82 20.30
CA THR A 159 -10.79 19.18 21.58
C THR A 159 -9.65 18.26 22.01
N ALA A 160 -9.26 18.33 23.28
CA ALA A 160 -8.34 17.37 23.87
C ALA A 160 -9.09 16.12 24.33
N VAL A 161 -8.53 14.94 24.06
CA VAL A 161 -9.12 13.65 24.45
C VAL A 161 -8.04 12.71 24.94
N ASP A 162 -8.28 12.09 26.09
CA ASP A 162 -7.39 11.08 26.67
C ASP A 162 -7.81 9.67 26.22
N GLY A 163 -7.25 9.23 25.09
CA GLY A 163 -7.44 7.88 24.55
C GLY A 163 -8.56 7.78 23.51
N PRO A 164 -9.50 6.81 23.62
CA PRO A 164 -10.48 6.55 22.56
C PRO A 164 -11.27 7.80 22.18
N LEU A 165 -11.35 8.07 20.88
CA LEU A 165 -12.16 9.17 20.40
C LEU A 165 -13.66 8.93 20.69
N PRO A 166 -14.42 10.01 20.93
CA PRO A 166 -15.87 9.95 20.89
C PRO A 166 -16.35 9.56 19.49
N LYS A 167 -17.65 9.26 19.36
CA LYS A 167 -18.26 8.90 18.07
C LYS A 167 -17.93 9.99 17.03
N THR A 168 -17.36 9.57 15.90
CA THR A 168 -17.00 10.46 14.79
C THR A 168 -18.21 11.28 14.36
N PRO A 169 -18.10 12.63 14.33
CA PRO A 169 -19.15 13.48 13.80
C PRO A 169 -19.27 13.28 12.29
N ASP A 170 -20.48 13.05 11.79
CA ASP A 170 -20.67 12.76 10.37
C ASP A 170 -20.66 14.01 9.48
N GLY A 171 -20.96 15.19 10.03
CA GLY A 171 -21.19 16.43 9.27
C GLY A 171 -20.28 17.61 9.64
N GLU A 172 -19.31 17.40 10.53
CA GLU A 172 -18.31 18.41 10.88
C GLU A 172 -16.94 17.76 11.02
N LEU A 173 -15.89 18.55 10.80
CA LEU A 173 -14.53 18.19 11.14
C LEU A 173 -14.23 18.65 12.58
N VAL A 174 -13.56 17.80 13.34
CA VAL A 174 -13.07 18.12 14.68
C VAL A 174 -11.57 17.84 14.73
N GLY A 175 -10.80 18.80 15.24
CA GLY A 175 -9.40 18.61 15.58
C GLY A 175 -9.28 17.99 16.96
N TYR A 176 -8.52 16.90 17.07
CA TYR A 176 -8.31 16.18 18.32
C TYR A 176 -6.84 16.25 18.73
N ALA A 177 -6.59 16.85 19.90
CA ALA A 177 -5.29 16.79 20.55
C ALA A 177 -5.14 15.40 21.21
N VAL A 178 -4.81 14.40 20.40
CA VAL A 178 -4.64 13.00 20.79
C VAL A 178 -3.51 12.36 19.98
N ALA A 179 -2.93 11.27 20.49
CA ALA A 179 -2.00 10.42 19.75
C ALA A 179 -2.66 9.09 19.36
N ALA A 180 -2.26 8.50 18.24
CA ALA A 180 -2.74 7.19 17.80
C ALA A 180 -1.69 6.41 17.01
N LEU A 181 -1.74 5.09 17.08
CA LEU A 181 -1.00 4.21 16.17
C LEU A 181 -1.84 3.85 14.95
N PHE A 182 -1.21 3.84 13.78
CA PHE A 182 -1.83 3.44 12.53
C PHE A 182 -0.77 2.88 11.57
N VAL A 183 -1.22 2.28 10.46
CA VAL A 183 -0.32 1.72 9.43
C VAL A 183 -0.54 2.45 8.12
N VAL A 184 0.56 2.84 7.48
CA VAL A 184 0.54 3.32 6.10
C VAL A 184 0.87 2.13 5.20
N ARG A 185 -0.09 1.67 4.38
CA ARG A 185 0.18 0.60 3.40
C ARG A 185 0.65 1.11 2.04
N ASP A 186 0.59 2.42 1.81
CA ASP A 186 1.06 3.06 0.59
C ASP A 186 2.34 3.86 0.88
N VAL A 187 3.42 3.17 1.26
CA VAL A 187 4.76 3.79 1.40
C VAL A 187 5.39 4.06 0.02
N SER A 188 4.65 3.80 -1.06
CA SER A 188 5.04 4.14 -2.44
C SER A 188 3.82 4.44 -3.30
N ALA A 189 2.98 5.37 -2.86
CA ALA A 189 2.27 6.19 -3.83
C ALA A 189 3.19 7.35 -4.24
N THR A 190 4.33 7.05 -4.88
CA THR A 190 4.72 7.89 -6.02
C THR A 190 3.44 7.96 -6.85
N GLY A 191 2.88 9.15 -7.03
CA GLY A 191 1.52 9.32 -7.53
C GLY A 191 1.28 8.42 -8.73
N LEU A 192 0.06 7.94 -8.97
CA LEU A 192 -0.24 7.01 -10.07
C LEU A 192 0.48 7.43 -11.38
N ARG A 193 0.53 8.75 -11.64
CA ARG A 193 1.37 9.38 -12.66
C ARG A 193 2.84 8.99 -12.63
N ASP A 194 3.56 9.21 -11.52
CA ASP A 194 4.98 8.89 -11.37
C ASP A 194 5.23 7.39 -11.47
N THR A 195 4.33 6.56 -10.96
CA THR A 195 4.39 5.10 -11.14
C THR A 195 4.27 4.75 -12.63
N LEU A 196 3.29 5.32 -13.33
CA LEU A 196 3.10 5.10 -14.77
C LEU A 196 4.28 5.62 -15.61
N LEU A 197 4.86 6.77 -15.26
CA LEU A 197 6.07 7.32 -15.90
C LEU A 197 7.29 6.44 -15.64
N THR A 198 7.44 5.93 -14.42
CA THR A 198 8.52 4.99 -14.06
C THR A 198 8.42 3.71 -14.89
N TRP A 199 7.21 3.16 -15.05
CA TRP A 199 6.98 2.00 -15.91
C TRP A 199 7.19 2.32 -17.39
N ALA A 200 6.80 3.51 -17.86
CA ALA A 200 7.05 3.96 -19.23
C ALA A 200 8.55 4.08 -19.54
N GLY A 201 9.37 4.48 -18.56
CA GLY A 201 10.82 4.60 -18.67
C GLY A 201 11.59 3.29 -18.60
N ARG A 202 10.97 2.19 -18.13
CA ARG A 202 11.66 0.92 -17.88
C ARG A 202 12.21 0.28 -19.16
N GLU A 203 13.46 -0.17 -19.12
CA GLU A 203 14.05 -1.00 -20.15
C GLU A 203 13.39 -2.39 -20.19
N GLY A 204 13.25 -2.98 -21.38
CA GLY A 204 12.58 -4.28 -21.55
C GLY A 204 11.04 -4.24 -21.47
N LEU A 205 10.40 -3.05 -21.38
CA LEU A 205 8.94 -2.94 -21.39
C LEU A 205 8.33 -3.60 -22.65
N ALA A 206 9.01 -3.50 -23.79
CA ALA A 206 8.60 -4.10 -25.06
C ALA A 206 8.53 -5.64 -25.02
N ASP A 207 9.25 -6.28 -24.10
CA ASP A 207 9.29 -7.73 -23.92
C ASP A 207 8.29 -8.25 -22.89
N THR A 208 7.46 -7.35 -22.34
CA THR A 208 6.44 -7.71 -21.34
C THR A 208 5.12 -8.11 -21.99
N ALA A 209 4.29 -8.86 -21.25
CA ALA A 209 2.93 -9.18 -21.66
C ALA A 209 2.08 -7.92 -21.93
N LEU A 210 2.35 -6.81 -21.23
CA LEU A 210 1.69 -5.53 -21.44
C LEU A 210 1.89 -5.01 -22.88
N ALA A 211 3.11 -5.09 -23.39
CA ALA A 211 3.43 -4.71 -24.77
C ALA A 211 2.67 -5.56 -25.79
N ARG A 212 2.45 -6.83 -25.50
CA ARG A 212 1.75 -7.76 -26.38
C ARG A 212 0.23 -7.56 -26.37
N VAL A 213 -0.35 -7.26 -25.21
CA VAL A 213 -1.80 -7.02 -25.06
C VAL A 213 -2.21 -5.69 -25.69
N TYR A 214 -1.41 -4.63 -25.48
CA TYR A 214 -1.78 -3.28 -25.91
C TYR A 214 -1.07 -2.82 -27.19
N GLY A 215 -0.05 -3.54 -27.64
CA GLY A 215 0.81 -3.12 -28.75
C GLY A 215 0.31 -3.45 -30.15
N GLY A 216 -0.77 -4.22 -30.28
CA GLY A 216 -1.26 -4.72 -31.57
C GLY A 216 -0.43 -5.91 -32.04
N SER A 217 -1.10 -7.03 -32.20
CA SER A 217 -0.51 -8.32 -32.60
C SER A 217 0.01 -8.25 -34.04
N ALA A 218 1.33 -8.15 -34.21
CA ALA A 218 1.96 -8.74 -35.39
C ALA A 218 2.15 -10.23 -35.09
N GLY A 219 1.29 -11.05 -35.67
CA GLY A 219 1.36 -12.50 -35.60
C GLY A 219 2.73 -12.97 -36.08
N LEU A 220 3.45 -13.67 -35.21
CA LEU A 220 4.46 -14.61 -35.68
C LEU A 220 3.70 -15.91 -35.91
N ASP A 221 3.30 -16.14 -37.16
CA ASP A 221 2.86 -17.46 -37.63
C ASP A 221 3.98 -18.45 -37.37
N ARG A 222 3.90 -19.14 -36.23
CA ARG A 222 4.70 -20.32 -35.96
C ARG A 222 3.80 -21.54 -36.21
N PRO A 223 4.16 -22.44 -37.13
CA PRO A 223 3.30 -23.57 -37.46
C PRO A 223 3.05 -24.43 -36.22
N PRO A 224 1.83 -24.99 -36.07
CA PRO A 224 1.47 -25.79 -34.90
C PRO A 224 2.30 -27.07 -34.87
N SER A 225 3.25 -27.17 -33.95
CA SER A 225 3.92 -28.43 -33.66
C SER A 225 3.01 -29.28 -32.78
N ARG A 226 2.52 -30.41 -33.30
CA ARG A 226 1.78 -31.43 -32.55
C ARG A 226 2.69 -32.22 -31.60
N GLU A 227 3.39 -31.53 -30.71
CA GLU A 227 4.21 -32.18 -29.70
C GLU A 227 3.34 -32.62 -28.52
N ALA A 228 3.33 -33.93 -28.24
CA ALA A 228 2.53 -34.50 -27.17
C ALA A 228 2.95 -33.89 -25.82
N VAL A 229 2.00 -33.29 -25.10
CA VAL A 229 2.22 -32.75 -23.74
C VAL A 229 2.40 -33.93 -22.79
N LEU A 230 3.65 -34.34 -22.56
CA LEU A 230 3.98 -35.31 -21.52
C LEU A 230 3.77 -34.67 -20.15
N SER A 231 2.68 -35.06 -19.48
CA SER A 231 2.33 -34.67 -18.12
C SER A 231 2.28 -35.90 -17.23
N PRO A 232 3.00 -35.95 -16.10
CA PRO A 232 2.96 -37.08 -15.16
C PRO A 232 1.64 -37.19 -14.37
N LEU A 233 0.70 -36.27 -14.57
CA LEU A 233 -0.65 -36.29 -14.01
C LEU A 233 -1.68 -36.09 -15.13
N PRO A 234 -2.85 -36.76 -15.07
CA PRO A 234 -3.88 -36.63 -16.09
C PRO A 234 -4.40 -35.19 -16.16
N LEU A 235 -4.30 -34.58 -17.33
CA LEU A 235 -4.85 -33.25 -17.64
C LEU A 235 -6.20 -33.40 -18.34
N SER A 236 -7.17 -32.56 -17.97
CA SER A 236 -8.40 -32.41 -18.75
C SER A 236 -8.12 -31.76 -20.11
N ASP A 237 -9.01 -31.91 -21.08
CA ASP A 237 -8.83 -31.34 -22.42
C ASP A 237 -8.66 -29.82 -22.38
N ALA A 238 -9.42 -29.12 -21.52
CA ALA A 238 -9.27 -27.68 -21.29
C ALA A 238 -7.90 -27.30 -20.70
N GLN A 239 -7.31 -28.14 -19.85
CA GLN A 239 -5.98 -27.88 -19.28
C GLN A 239 -4.86 -28.18 -20.28
N ARG A 240 -5.01 -29.20 -21.13
CA ARG A 240 -4.06 -29.48 -22.22
C ARG A 240 -4.04 -28.33 -23.22
N GLU A 241 -5.20 -27.78 -23.54
CA GLU A 241 -5.32 -26.63 -24.42
C GLU A 241 -4.59 -25.41 -23.85
N VAL A 242 -4.76 -25.11 -22.56
CA VAL A 242 -4.00 -24.02 -21.91
C VAL A 242 -2.49 -24.26 -21.98
N VAL A 243 -2.02 -25.48 -21.71
CA VAL A 243 -0.58 -25.79 -21.76
C VAL A 243 -0.04 -25.68 -23.18
N HIS A 244 -0.79 -26.13 -24.18
CA HIS A 244 -0.46 -25.99 -25.58
C HIS A 244 -0.35 -24.50 -25.96
N ARG A 245 -1.38 -23.71 -25.66
CA ARG A 245 -1.39 -22.26 -25.92
C ARG A 245 -0.24 -21.55 -25.23
N VAL A 246 0.07 -21.85 -23.96
CA VAL A 246 1.16 -21.15 -23.24
C VAL A 246 2.54 -21.48 -23.83
N ARG A 247 2.69 -22.62 -24.50
CA ARG A 247 3.95 -22.99 -25.18
C ARG A 247 4.14 -22.28 -26.52
N HIS A 248 3.06 -21.85 -27.16
CA HIS A 248 3.09 -21.34 -28.54
C HIS A 248 2.66 -19.87 -28.67
N GLU A 249 1.87 -19.37 -27.73
CA GLU A 249 1.35 -18.00 -27.74
C GLU A 249 2.14 -17.10 -26.76
N PRO A 250 2.46 -15.86 -27.16
CA PRO A 250 3.17 -14.91 -26.31
C PRO A 250 2.35 -14.42 -25.11
N VAL A 251 1.01 -14.51 -25.17
CA VAL A 251 0.10 -14.18 -24.08
C VAL A 251 -1.09 -15.14 -24.12
N VAL A 252 -1.40 -15.77 -22.99
CA VAL A 252 -2.57 -16.65 -22.84
C VAL A 252 -3.41 -16.20 -21.66
N ALA A 253 -4.65 -15.81 -21.94
CA ALA A 253 -5.65 -15.55 -20.91
C ALA A 253 -6.35 -16.85 -20.52
N VAL A 254 -6.36 -17.18 -19.23
CA VAL A 254 -7.08 -18.34 -18.68
C VAL A 254 -8.15 -17.85 -17.73
N SER A 255 -9.41 -17.92 -18.16
CA SER A 255 -10.58 -17.63 -17.33
C SER A 255 -11.29 -18.93 -16.92
N GLY A 256 -12.04 -18.88 -15.83
CA GLY A 256 -12.85 -20.01 -15.37
C GLY A 256 -13.39 -19.82 -13.96
N PRO A 257 -14.55 -20.43 -13.62
CA PRO A 257 -15.13 -20.41 -12.27
C PRO A 257 -14.13 -20.88 -11.20
N PRO A 258 -14.25 -20.41 -9.95
CA PRO A 258 -13.44 -20.92 -8.84
C PRO A 258 -13.60 -22.45 -8.71
N GLY A 259 -12.50 -23.18 -8.55
CA GLY A 259 -12.49 -24.66 -8.44
C GLY A 259 -11.98 -25.43 -9.67
N ASN A 260 -11.85 -24.81 -10.85
CA ASN A 260 -11.45 -25.50 -12.10
C ASN A 260 -9.94 -25.77 -12.28
N GLY A 261 -9.15 -25.82 -11.21
CA GLY A 261 -7.75 -26.25 -11.29
C GLY A 261 -6.80 -25.34 -12.08
N LYS A 262 -7.05 -24.02 -12.17
CA LYS A 262 -6.16 -23.04 -12.84
C LYS A 262 -4.71 -23.10 -12.34
N SER A 263 -4.53 -23.33 -11.03
CA SER A 263 -3.19 -23.52 -10.42
C SER A 263 -2.48 -24.78 -10.93
N HIS A 264 -3.24 -25.82 -11.27
CA HIS A 264 -2.71 -27.06 -11.83
C HIS A 264 -2.23 -26.85 -13.27
N ALA A 265 -2.99 -26.13 -14.10
CA ALA A 265 -2.59 -25.77 -15.46
C ALA A 265 -1.29 -24.92 -15.49
N VAL A 266 -1.19 -23.95 -14.58
CA VAL A 266 0.00 -23.11 -14.40
C VAL A 266 1.28 -23.93 -14.17
N ARG A 267 1.21 -25.00 -13.36
CA ARG A 267 2.35 -25.88 -13.07
C ARG A 267 2.97 -26.48 -14.33
N HIS A 268 2.17 -26.91 -15.29
CA HIS A 268 2.64 -27.63 -16.50
C HIS A 268 3.23 -26.71 -17.58
N THR A 269 3.09 -25.39 -17.42
CA THR A 269 3.77 -24.41 -18.28
C THR A 269 5.26 -24.28 -17.98
N SER A 270 5.74 -24.86 -16.87
CA SER A 270 7.09 -24.66 -16.34
C SER A 270 8.17 -25.61 -16.87
N THR A 271 7.81 -26.73 -17.51
CA THR A 271 8.73 -27.87 -17.71
C THR A 271 9.72 -27.79 -18.88
N ARG A 272 9.85 -26.68 -19.64
CA ARG A 272 10.81 -26.68 -20.78
C ARG A 272 11.55 -25.39 -21.13
N SER A 273 11.47 -24.32 -20.36
CA SER A 273 12.26 -23.12 -20.69
C SER A 273 13.20 -22.78 -19.55
N GLY A 274 14.51 -22.86 -19.78
CA GLY A 274 15.55 -22.33 -18.88
C GLY A 274 15.56 -20.80 -18.79
N ARG A 275 14.38 -20.15 -18.74
CA ARG A 275 14.20 -18.73 -18.52
C ARG A 275 13.65 -18.49 -17.11
N PRO A 276 14.17 -17.51 -16.36
CA PRO A 276 13.61 -17.13 -15.06
C PRO A 276 12.16 -16.66 -15.23
N ARG A 277 11.26 -17.15 -14.37
CA ARG A 277 9.83 -16.81 -14.39
C ARG A 277 9.40 -16.19 -13.07
N CYS A 278 8.63 -15.11 -13.13
CA CYS A 278 8.02 -14.45 -11.97
C CYS A 278 6.52 -14.75 -11.91
N TRP A 279 6.03 -15.15 -10.73
CA TRP A 279 4.61 -15.45 -10.49
C TRP A 279 4.02 -14.46 -9.48
N PRO A 280 3.46 -13.33 -9.93
CA PRO A 280 2.68 -12.45 -9.07
C PRO A 280 1.30 -13.07 -8.80
N ALA A 281 0.82 -12.99 -7.55
CA ALA A 281 -0.55 -13.37 -7.19
C ALA A 281 -1.18 -12.29 -6.29
N PRO A 282 -2.47 -11.96 -6.46
CA PRO A 282 -3.12 -10.84 -5.76
C PRO A 282 -3.41 -11.09 -4.27
N GLY A 283 -3.10 -12.28 -3.72
CA GLY A 283 -3.33 -12.57 -2.31
C GLY A 283 -2.55 -13.77 -1.77
N ARG A 284 -2.25 -13.75 -0.45
CA ARG A 284 -1.42 -14.76 0.24
C ARG A 284 -1.93 -16.20 0.07
N ARG A 285 -3.24 -16.44 0.01
CA ARG A 285 -3.83 -17.79 -0.22
C ARG A 285 -3.57 -18.31 -1.64
N SER A 286 -3.58 -17.42 -2.63
CA SER A 286 -3.21 -17.77 -4.01
C SER A 286 -1.72 -18.05 -4.11
N TRP A 287 -0.90 -17.26 -3.40
CA TRP A 287 0.55 -17.42 -3.41
C TRP A 287 1.00 -18.71 -2.73
N SER A 288 0.40 -19.06 -1.59
CA SER A 288 0.67 -20.34 -0.90
C SER A 288 0.19 -21.54 -1.69
N ALA A 289 -0.96 -21.48 -2.37
CA ALA A 289 -1.43 -22.54 -3.26
C ALA A 289 -0.52 -22.72 -4.50
N THR A 290 0.05 -21.64 -5.04
CA THR A 290 1.04 -21.70 -6.14
C THR A 290 2.40 -22.23 -5.66
N ARG A 291 2.82 -21.90 -4.43
CA ARG A 291 4.09 -22.38 -3.83
C ARG A 291 4.03 -23.84 -3.40
N SER A 292 2.96 -24.27 -2.72
CA SER A 292 2.82 -25.67 -2.28
C SER A 292 2.65 -26.63 -3.44
N SER A 293 2.19 -26.14 -4.58
CA SER A 293 2.05 -26.92 -5.80
C SER A 293 3.32 -26.97 -6.66
N CYS A 294 4.27 -26.03 -6.53
CA CYS A 294 5.56 -26.05 -7.22
C CYS A 294 6.64 -26.54 -6.24
N GLY A 295 6.97 -27.83 -6.31
CA GLY A 295 7.90 -28.47 -5.37
C GLY A 295 9.22 -27.69 -5.19
N SER A 296 9.68 -27.64 -3.94
CA SER A 296 10.94 -27.04 -3.52
C SER A 296 12.12 -27.76 -4.19
N SER A 297 12.99 -27.03 -4.87
CA SER A 297 14.38 -27.46 -5.04
C SER A 297 15.33 -26.28 -4.80
N PRO A 298 16.42 -26.47 -4.03
CA PRO A 298 17.27 -25.41 -3.56
C PRO A 298 18.39 -25.15 -4.58
N SER A 299 18.41 -23.96 -5.17
CA SER A 299 19.63 -23.39 -5.75
C SER A 299 19.44 -21.88 -5.82
N SER A 300 20.03 -21.19 -4.86
CA SER A 300 20.12 -19.74 -4.82
C SER A 300 21.09 -19.26 -5.90
N PRO A 301 20.74 -18.27 -6.73
CA PRO A 301 21.73 -17.37 -7.30
C PRO A 301 21.74 -16.07 -6.50
N THR A 302 22.88 -15.81 -5.89
CA THR A 302 23.33 -14.52 -5.36
C THR A 302 23.24 -13.47 -6.47
N TRP A 303 22.53 -12.36 -6.22
CA TRP A 303 22.55 -11.18 -7.08
C TRP A 303 23.44 -10.12 -6.44
N THR A 304 24.59 -9.86 -7.06
CA THR A 304 25.44 -8.70 -6.78
C THR A 304 24.93 -7.50 -7.58
N TRP A 305 24.78 -6.36 -6.90
CA TRP A 305 24.46 -5.08 -7.51
C TRP A 305 25.75 -4.39 -7.98
N ARG A 306 25.78 -4.00 -9.26
CA ARG A 306 26.56 -2.86 -9.77
C ARG A 306 25.61 -1.99 -10.56
#